data_AF-A0A2V7T7G9-F1
#
_entry.id   AF-A0A2V7T7G9-F1
#
_cell.length_a   1.000
_cell.length_b   1.000
_cell.length_c   1.000
_cell.angle_alpha   90.00
_cell.angle_beta   90.00
_cell.angle_gamma   90.00
#
_symmetry.space_group_name_H-M   'P 1'
#
loop_
_entity.id
_entity.type
_entity.pdbx_description
1 polymer ?
#
loop_
_entity_poly.entity_id
_entity_poly.type
_entity_poly.pdbx_seq_one_letter_code
_entity_poly.pdbx_strand_id
1 'polypeptide(L)'
;MFAPVVRPFVGWCGALVWLAVVVPAIVLAGVHWPELSRDVVNRLFSPQSVALLWLSYPVIKLLHEFGHAFVTKVFGGEVHEMGVMLLVLTPVPYVDASAASAFRNKWQRIAVGAAGMLVELFIAALALFVWLSAQPGTVRILAYNAMIIAGLSTVIFNANPLLRYDGYYMLSDFLEIPNLRSRANAYVGYLCERYLFGRRDAEAPPAAHGERAWFVSYFMVSIVYRALVVVGILIFLADRFFLLAVIFAALGLIAWAAVPGAKSLAFLFTSPRLRSVRARAIVVTAMAVGVLASAVCLVPAPFRSEAEGVVWIPDEAFVRAGTEGFIERIVATHGSRVGPGDVLFRLRDPVLAARVGELAARRRELEARYAEQQPTDRVKAEIVKEQLVLVTESLGRAREREAGLTIRSRAAGTFVVAVPDDLPGRFVRQGELLAHVVELGTITVRAVVLQTDIDLVLRRTRSVDVRLAERLAESIPAGIARIVPGASERLPNAALGSEGGGRITIDPRDRQRVAAVQKFFEIDVELQGQPRLLNVGGRAYVRFDHGWAPLAVQWYQEVRQLFLSRFNV
;
A
#
# COMPACT_ATOMS: atom_id res chain seq x y z
N MET A 1 43.78 31.08 13.81
CA MET A 1 44.23 31.48 12.46
C MET A 1 43.07 31.77 11.50
N PHE A 2 41.97 31.00 11.48
CA PHE A 2 40.85 31.20 10.51
C PHE A 2 39.76 32.21 10.90
N ALA A 3 39.70 32.65 12.17
CA ALA A 3 38.66 33.57 12.65
C ALA A 3 38.49 34.87 11.83
N PRO A 4 39.54 35.60 11.38
CA PRO A 4 39.35 36.82 10.60
C PRO A 4 38.79 36.58 9.19
N VAL A 5 39.03 35.39 8.60
CA VAL A 5 38.53 35.03 7.26
C VAL A 5 37.04 34.65 7.31
N VAL A 6 36.60 34.02 8.40
CA VAL A 6 35.21 33.54 8.54
C VAL A 6 34.28 34.62 9.13
N ARG A 7 34.83 35.61 9.83
CA ARG A 7 34.05 36.69 10.48
C ARG A 7 33.09 37.44 9.54
N PRO A 8 33.43 37.77 8.28
CA PRO A 8 32.49 38.40 7.34
C PRO A 8 31.28 37.52 6.98
N PHE A 9 31.45 36.19 7.01
CA PHE A 9 30.40 35.22 6.70
C PHE A 9 29.44 34.97 7.88
N VAL A 10 29.85 35.29 9.10
CA VAL A 10 28.99 35.21 10.30
C VAL A 10 28.22 36.54 10.52
N GLY A 11 28.55 37.59 9.76
CA GLY A 11 27.87 38.88 9.79
C GLY A 11 26.77 39.04 8.72
N TRP A 12 26.27 40.26 8.58
CA TRP A 12 25.21 40.61 7.62
C TRP A 12 25.56 40.25 6.16
N CYS A 13 26.83 40.43 5.75
CA CYS A 13 27.25 40.07 4.40
C CYS A 13 27.07 38.57 4.11
N GLY A 14 27.47 37.71 5.05
CA GLY A 14 27.25 36.27 4.93
C GLY A 14 25.77 35.89 4.93
N ALA A 15 24.97 36.52 5.78
CA ALA A 15 23.52 36.31 5.80
C ALA A 15 22.86 36.70 4.46
N LEU A 16 23.27 37.82 3.86
CA LEU A 16 22.78 38.25 2.55
C LEU A 16 23.16 37.27 1.43
N VAL A 17 24.42 36.79 1.41
CA VAL A 17 24.86 35.77 0.44
C VAL A 17 24.08 34.47 0.64
N TRP A 18 23.90 34.03 1.89
CA TRP A 18 23.14 32.84 2.20
C TRP A 18 21.69 32.97 1.71
N LEU A 19 21.03 34.10 2.00
CA LEU A 19 19.67 34.37 1.53
C LEU A 19 19.58 34.41 0.00
N ALA A 20 20.54 35.06 -0.66
CA ALA A 20 20.59 35.16 -2.12
C ALA A 20 20.75 33.80 -2.82
N VAL A 21 21.31 32.80 -2.13
CA VAL A 21 21.51 31.44 -2.66
C VAL A 21 20.36 30.52 -2.27
N VAL A 22 19.96 30.52 -1.00
CA VAL A 22 18.99 29.57 -0.46
C VAL A 22 17.55 29.93 -0.81
N VAL A 23 17.18 31.22 -0.80
CA VAL A 23 15.79 31.62 -1.12
C VAL A 23 15.41 31.24 -2.56
N PRO A 24 16.22 31.54 -3.60
CA PRO A 24 15.90 31.08 -4.95
C PRO A 24 15.87 29.57 -5.07
N ALA A 25 16.78 28.85 -4.37
CA ALA A 25 16.77 27.40 -4.37
C ALA A 25 15.47 26.82 -3.77
N ILE A 26 14.95 27.40 -2.68
CA ILE A 26 13.66 26.98 -2.11
C ILE A 26 12.51 27.17 -3.12
N VAL A 27 12.49 28.31 -3.81
CA VAL A 27 11.48 28.59 -4.85
C VAL A 27 11.59 27.58 -5.99
N LEU A 28 12.80 27.32 -6.49
CA LEU A 28 13.03 26.33 -7.55
C LEU A 28 12.70 24.90 -7.11
N ALA A 29 12.98 24.53 -5.86
CA ALA A 29 12.60 23.24 -5.30
C ALA A 29 11.07 23.07 -5.27
N GLY A 30 10.33 24.15 -4.98
CA GLY A 30 8.87 24.18 -5.07
C GLY A 30 8.36 24.04 -6.51
N VAL A 31 8.96 24.74 -7.47
CA VAL A 31 8.61 24.66 -8.90
C VAL A 31 8.86 23.25 -9.47
N HIS A 32 10.02 22.66 -9.15
CA HIS A 32 10.39 21.32 -9.60
C HIS A 32 9.98 20.20 -8.64
N TRP A 33 9.06 20.49 -7.70
CA TRP A 33 8.62 19.50 -6.71
C TRP A 33 8.15 18.18 -7.32
N PRO A 34 7.34 18.15 -8.42
CA PRO A 34 6.91 16.89 -9.01
C PRO A 34 8.05 16.03 -9.55
N GLU A 35 9.14 16.64 -10.05
CA GLU A 35 10.30 15.91 -10.57
C GLU A 35 11.22 15.41 -9.45
N LEU A 36 11.31 16.18 -8.36
CA LEU A 36 12.04 15.84 -7.16
C LEU A 36 11.34 14.71 -6.39
N SER A 37 10.01 14.76 -6.26
CA SER A 37 9.23 13.79 -5.48
C SER A 37 8.93 12.49 -6.23
N ARG A 38 9.06 12.48 -7.56
CA ARG A 38 8.82 11.28 -8.37
C ARG A 38 9.92 10.23 -8.13
N ASP A 39 9.50 9.03 -7.75
CA ASP A 39 10.36 7.85 -7.56
C ASP A 39 11.55 8.06 -6.61
N VAL A 40 11.42 8.95 -5.62
CA VAL A 40 12.47 9.25 -4.60
C VAL A 40 13.07 7.98 -4.03
N VAL A 41 12.21 7.02 -3.67
CA VAL A 41 12.61 5.74 -3.07
C VAL A 41 13.49 4.94 -4.03
N ASN A 42 13.03 4.70 -5.26
CA ASN A 42 13.79 3.90 -6.23
C ASN A 42 15.13 4.56 -6.59
N ARG A 43 15.18 5.90 -6.65
CA ARG A 43 16.42 6.64 -6.91
C ARG A 43 17.43 6.50 -5.78
N LEU A 44 17.00 6.71 -4.53
CA LEU A 44 17.88 6.67 -3.34
C LEU A 44 18.41 5.26 -3.05
N PHE A 45 17.59 4.23 -3.28
CA PHE A 45 17.96 2.83 -3.01
C PHE A 45 18.60 2.12 -4.20
N SER A 46 18.89 2.82 -5.31
CA SER A 46 19.70 2.24 -6.37
C SER A 46 21.15 1.98 -5.88
N PRO A 47 21.81 0.88 -6.29
CA PRO A 47 23.14 0.52 -5.75
C PRO A 47 24.19 1.63 -5.89
N GLN A 48 24.21 2.32 -7.04
CA GLN A 48 25.10 3.44 -7.27
C GLN A 48 24.79 4.62 -6.35
N SER A 49 23.51 4.93 -6.15
CA SER A 49 23.09 6.03 -5.28
C SER A 49 23.43 5.75 -3.82
N VAL A 50 23.21 4.52 -3.34
CA VAL A 50 23.58 4.11 -1.97
C VAL A 50 25.08 4.27 -1.74
N ALA A 51 25.93 3.85 -2.70
CA ALA A 51 27.38 4.02 -2.58
C ALA A 51 27.78 5.50 -2.54
N LEU A 52 27.23 6.34 -3.42
CA LEU A 52 27.50 7.78 -3.44
C LEU A 52 26.97 8.48 -2.18
N LEU A 53 25.84 8.03 -1.64
CA LEU A 53 25.27 8.54 -0.38
C LEU A 53 26.21 8.21 0.78
N TRP A 54 26.70 6.97 0.87
CA TRP A 54 27.65 6.55 1.90
C TRP A 54 28.97 7.33 1.84
N LEU A 55 29.50 7.64 0.64
CA LEU A 55 30.70 8.47 0.49
C LEU A 55 30.47 9.96 0.78
N SER A 56 29.34 10.51 0.37
CA SER A 56 29.07 11.95 0.50
C SER A 56 28.62 12.35 1.91
N TYR A 57 27.99 11.44 2.65
CA TYR A 57 27.48 11.69 3.99
C TYR A 57 28.56 12.22 4.98
N PRO A 58 29.74 11.57 5.13
CA PRO A 58 30.79 12.07 6.02
C PRO A 58 31.30 13.46 5.62
N VAL A 59 31.38 13.76 4.32
CA VAL A 59 31.87 15.05 3.82
C VAL A 59 30.89 16.17 4.18
N ILE A 60 29.60 15.96 3.95
CA ILE A 60 28.56 16.94 4.31
C ILE A 60 28.53 17.16 5.82
N LYS A 61 28.61 16.08 6.61
CA LYS A 61 28.67 16.18 8.07
C LYS A 61 29.94 16.85 8.56
N LEU A 62 31.08 16.67 7.91
CA LEU A 62 32.29 17.42 8.26
C LEU A 62 32.09 18.93 8.09
N LEU A 63 31.47 19.35 6.99
CA LEU A 63 31.14 20.76 6.75
C LEU A 63 30.13 21.30 7.76
N HIS A 64 29.16 20.49 8.16
CA HIS A 64 28.23 20.79 9.24
C HIS A 64 28.97 21.06 10.58
N GLU A 65 29.85 20.15 11.00
CA GLU A 65 30.65 20.33 12.22
C GLU A 65 31.56 21.57 12.15
N PHE A 66 32.13 21.86 10.98
CA PHE A 66 32.88 23.10 10.77
C PHE A 66 32.02 24.36 10.95
N GLY A 67 30.72 24.30 10.60
CA GLY A 67 29.77 25.36 10.91
C GLY A 67 29.76 25.71 12.40
N HIS A 68 29.56 24.70 13.25
CA HIS A 68 29.59 24.87 14.71
C HIS A 68 30.94 25.40 15.21
N ALA A 69 32.04 24.82 14.71
CA ALA A 69 33.40 25.20 15.12
C ALA A 69 33.71 26.67 14.80
N PHE A 70 33.40 27.12 13.59
CA PHE A 70 33.70 28.47 13.14
C PHE A 70 32.86 29.52 13.87
N VAL A 71 31.56 29.30 14.03
CA VAL A 71 30.69 30.24 14.74
C VAL A 71 31.09 30.35 16.21
N THR A 72 31.46 29.24 16.85
CA THR A 72 32.00 29.23 18.22
C THR A 72 33.27 30.07 18.33
N LYS A 73 34.23 29.88 17.41
CA LYS A 73 35.48 30.67 17.38
C LYS A 73 35.25 32.15 17.09
N VAL A 74 34.29 32.51 16.23
CA VAL A 74 33.99 33.91 15.91
C VAL A 74 33.39 34.66 17.11
N PHE A 75 32.58 33.99 17.93
CA PHE A 75 32.05 34.56 19.17
C PHE A 75 33.04 34.49 20.35
N GLY A 76 34.27 34.02 20.13
CA GLY A 76 35.34 34.02 21.12
C GLY A 76 35.40 32.75 21.98
N GLY A 77 34.64 31.70 21.65
CA GLY A 77 34.74 30.39 22.29
C GLY A 77 35.91 29.56 21.76
N GLU A 78 36.38 28.63 22.58
CA GLU A 78 37.44 27.70 22.20
C GLU A 78 36.87 26.36 21.73
N VAL A 79 37.56 25.72 20.80
CA VAL A 79 37.24 24.41 20.24
C VAL A 79 38.49 23.57 20.46
N HIS A 80 38.40 22.60 21.37
CA HIS A 80 39.55 21.84 21.86
C HIS A 80 39.69 20.48 21.15
N GLU A 81 38.56 19.89 20.75
CA GLU A 81 38.51 18.56 20.17
C GLU A 81 37.68 18.55 18.88
N MET A 82 38.27 17.98 17.82
CA MET A 82 37.59 17.62 16.58
C MET A 82 38.10 16.26 16.14
N GLY A 83 37.20 15.39 15.70
CA GLY A 83 37.57 14.04 15.30
C GLY A 83 36.55 13.38 14.40
N VAL A 84 36.77 12.08 14.16
CA VAL A 84 35.87 11.22 13.42
C VAL A 84 35.63 9.98 14.26
N MET A 85 34.36 9.66 14.52
CA MET A 85 33.95 8.43 15.19
C MET A 85 33.31 7.47 14.20
N LEU A 86 33.44 6.16 14.42
CA LEU A 86 32.82 5.16 13.56
C LEU A 86 31.46 4.74 14.14
N LEU A 87 30.36 5.22 13.55
CA LEU A 87 29.01 4.84 13.94
C LEU A 87 28.44 3.86 12.91
N VAL A 88 28.26 2.59 13.31
CA VAL A 88 27.77 1.51 12.43
C VAL A 88 28.56 1.45 11.11
N LEU A 89 29.89 1.36 11.23
CA LEU A 89 30.85 1.34 10.09
C LEU A 89 30.83 2.59 9.20
N THR A 90 30.14 3.66 9.59
CA THR A 90 30.13 4.93 8.86
C THR A 90 30.96 5.97 9.63
N PRO A 91 31.94 6.62 9.00
CA PRO A 91 32.72 7.67 9.65
C PRO A 91 31.85 8.92 9.84
N VAL A 92 31.65 9.32 11.08
CA VAL A 92 30.87 10.49 11.48
C VAL A 92 31.81 11.51 12.13
N PRO A 93 32.06 12.65 11.48
CA PRO A 93 32.80 13.75 12.08
C PRO A 93 32.09 14.31 13.31
N TYR A 94 32.84 14.85 14.27
CA TYR A 94 32.29 15.59 15.40
C TYR A 94 33.20 16.75 15.81
N VAL A 95 32.61 17.81 16.37
CA VAL A 95 33.32 18.87 17.09
C VAL A 95 32.82 19.04 18.51
N ASP A 96 33.74 19.27 19.46
CA ASP A 96 33.37 19.76 20.79
C ASP A 96 33.15 21.28 20.76
N ALA A 97 31.88 21.68 20.69
CA ALA A 97 31.43 23.07 20.80
C ALA A 97 30.90 23.43 22.20
N SER A 98 31.26 22.68 23.24
CA SER A 98 30.79 22.90 24.62
C SER A 98 31.04 24.31 25.15
N ALA A 99 32.09 24.99 24.70
CA ALA A 99 32.39 26.38 25.04
C ALA A 99 31.24 27.35 24.70
N ALA A 100 30.42 27.04 23.70
CA ALA A 100 29.27 27.87 23.34
C ALA A 100 28.23 27.98 24.48
N SER A 101 28.12 26.96 25.34
CA SER A 101 27.20 26.99 26.48
C SER A 101 27.52 28.08 27.51
N ALA A 102 28.77 28.57 27.53
CA ALA A 102 29.21 29.65 28.41
C ALA A 102 28.89 31.06 27.86
N PHE A 103 28.39 31.19 26.64
CA PHE A 103 28.06 32.50 26.07
C PHE A 103 26.89 33.14 26.81
N ARG A 104 27.06 34.41 27.22
CA ARG A 104 26.06 35.18 27.95
C ARG A 104 24.81 35.48 27.12
N ASN A 105 24.97 35.72 25.81
CA ASN A 105 23.85 36.01 24.91
C ASN A 105 23.25 34.71 24.36
N LYS A 106 21.97 34.46 24.63
CA LYS A 106 21.26 33.28 24.12
C LYS A 106 21.22 33.18 22.59
N TRP A 107 21.19 34.31 21.89
CA TRP A 107 21.20 34.33 20.43
C TRP A 107 22.53 33.87 19.85
N GLN A 108 23.65 34.06 20.57
CA GLN A 108 24.94 33.51 20.16
C GLN A 108 24.97 31.99 20.33
N ARG A 109 24.37 31.47 21.42
CA ARG A 109 24.22 30.02 21.63
C ARG A 109 23.34 29.38 20.55
N ILE A 110 22.19 29.98 20.28
CA ILE A 110 21.27 29.55 19.20
C ILE A 110 21.97 29.63 17.83
N ALA A 111 22.74 30.68 17.56
CA ALA A 111 23.48 30.81 16.31
C ALA A 111 24.55 29.71 16.14
N VAL A 112 25.24 29.32 17.21
CA VAL A 112 26.13 28.15 17.19
C VAL A 112 25.33 26.89 16.89
N GLY A 113 24.20 26.65 17.57
CA GLY A 113 23.34 25.49 17.31
C GLY A 113 22.77 25.46 15.89
N ALA A 114 22.46 26.61 15.29
CA ALA A 114 21.96 26.69 13.92
C ALA A 114 23.05 26.55 12.86
N ALA A 115 24.33 26.76 13.22
CA ALA A 115 25.42 26.92 12.26
C ALA A 115 25.59 25.71 11.33
N GLY A 116 25.60 24.50 11.86
CA GLY A 116 25.70 23.28 11.05
C GLY A 116 24.53 23.14 10.07
N MET A 117 23.31 23.42 10.51
CA MET A 117 22.12 23.35 9.66
C MET A 117 22.11 24.43 8.56
N LEU A 118 22.59 25.65 8.87
CA LEU A 118 22.73 26.71 7.87
C LEU A 118 23.72 26.33 6.77
N VAL A 119 24.83 25.66 7.13
CA VAL A 119 25.80 25.13 6.18
C VAL A 119 25.18 24.02 5.32
N GLU A 120 24.46 23.08 5.94
CA GLU A 120 23.79 22.00 5.21
C GLU A 120 22.74 22.54 4.22
N LEU A 121 21.89 23.49 4.63
CA LEU A 121 20.91 24.13 3.75
C LEU A 121 21.57 24.88 2.58
N PHE A 122 22.71 25.52 2.83
CA PHE A 122 23.47 26.18 1.76
C PHE A 122 24.03 25.16 0.77
N ILE A 123 24.58 24.04 1.24
CA ILE A 123 25.03 22.93 0.39
C ILE A 123 23.87 22.34 -0.41
N ALA A 124 22.71 22.15 0.22
CA ALA A 124 21.51 21.65 -0.45
C ALA A 124 21.05 22.59 -1.58
N ALA A 125 21.12 23.91 -1.36
CA ALA A 125 20.81 24.91 -2.38
C ALA A 125 21.78 24.85 -3.57
N LEU A 126 23.08 24.77 -3.31
CA LEU A 126 24.08 24.59 -4.36
C LEU A 126 23.87 23.28 -5.13
N ALA A 127 23.58 22.19 -4.41
CA ALA A 127 23.31 20.90 -5.00
C ALA A 127 22.07 20.92 -5.90
N LEU A 128 21.02 21.67 -5.53
CA LEU A 128 19.86 21.87 -6.40
C LEU A 128 20.22 22.58 -7.71
N PHE A 129 21.01 23.65 -7.66
CA PHE A 129 21.44 24.34 -8.88
C PHE A 129 22.26 23.43 -9.79
N VAL A 130 23.15 22.62 -9.21
CA VAL A 130 23.91 21.60 -9.96
C VAL A 130 22.98 20.55 -10.54
N TRP A 131 21.98 20.08 -9.77
CA TRP A 131 21.02 19.09 -10.23
C TRP A 131 20.18 19.56 -11.41
N LEU A 132 19.76 20.84 -11.39
CA LEU A 132 19.01 21.47 -12.49
C LEU A 132 19.87 21.67 -13.75
N SER A 133 21.16 21.93 -13.57
CA SER A 133 22.08 22.20 -14.68
C SER A 133 22.74 20.94 -15.24
N ALA A 134 22.76 19.83 -14.49
CA ALA A 134 23.45 18.61 -14.86
C ALA A 134 22.62 17.71 -15.78
N GLN A 135 23.29 17.13 -16.79
CA GLN A 135 22.74 16.04 -17.58
C GLN A 135 22.59 14.75 -16.73
N PRO A 136 21.73 13.80 -17.14
CA PRO A 136 21.60 12.52 -16.45
C PRO A 136 22.95 11.79 -16.33
N GLY A 137 23.36 11.45 -15.10
CA GLY A 137 24.64 10.82 -14.82
C GLY A 137 25.04 10.93 -13.36
N THR A 138 26.26 10.50 -13.02
CA THR A 138 26.78 10.44 -11.65
C THR A 138 26.73 11.78 -10.92
N VAL A 139 27.04 12.89 -11.60
CA VAL A 139 27.02 14.24 -11.02
C VAL A 139 25.61 14.63 -10.58
N ARG A 140 24.61 14.34 -11.42
CA ARG A 140 23.21 14.61 -11.10
C ARG A 140 22.71 13.73 -9.94
N ILE A 141 23.13 12.47 -9.87
CA ILE A 141 22.82 11.58 -8.73
C ILE A 141 23.47 12.10 -7.45
N LEU A 142 24.74 12.48 -7.49
CA LEU A 142 25.46 13.03 -6.34
C LEU A 142 24.82 14.32 -5.83
N ALA A 143 24.46 15.24 -6.74
CA ALA A 143 23.76 16.48 -6.41
C ALA A 143 22.40 16.20 -5.76
N TYR A 144 21.63 15.25 -6.30
CA TYR A 144 20.37 14.83 -5.70
C TYR A 144 20.58 14.25 -4.29
N ASN A 145 21.58 13.38 -4.10
CA ASN A 145 21.88 12.80 -2.79
C ASN A 145 22.34 13.86 -1.77
N ALA A 146 23.18 14.81 -2.19
CA ALA A 146 23.61 15.92 -1.34
C ALA A 146 22.44 16.80 -0.92
N MET A 147 21.51 17.10 -1.82
CA MET A 147 20.28 17.83 -1.50
C MET A 147 19.38 17.07 -0.51
N ILE A 148 19.26 15.74 -0.63
CA ILE A 148 18.47 14.93 0.32
C ILE A 148 19.15 14.87 1.70
N ILE A 149 20.47 14.62 1.74
CA ILE A 149 21.23 14.54 2.99
C ILE A 149 21.26 15.90 3.70
N ALA A 150 21.58 16.98 2.99
CA ALA A 150 21.79 18.30 3.59
C ALA A 150 20.51 19.17 3.66
N GLY A 151 19.47 18.83 2.89
CA GLY A 151 18.19 19.53 2.91
C GLY A 151 17.16 18.77 3.73
N LEU A 152 16.71 17.62 3.22
CA LEU A 152 15.63 16.85 3.84
C LEU A 152 16.00 16.34 5.23
N SER A 153 17.20 15.77 5.39
CA SER A 153 17.62 15.25 6.70
C SER A 153 17.75 16.36 7.74
N THR A 154 18.33 17.50 7.33
CA THR A 154 18.55 18.65 8.19
C THR A 154 17.23 19.26 8.67
N VAL A 155 16.27 19.46 7.77
CA VAL A 155 14.98 20.08 8.12
C VAL A 155 14.09 19.13 8.94
N ILE A 156 14.02 17.84 8.58
CA ILE A 156 13.10 16.90 9.23
C ILE A 156 13.68 16.34 10.52
N PHE A 157 14.97 16.00 10.55
CA PHE A 157 15.59 15.33 11.69
C PHE A 157 16.44 16.27 12.55
N ASN A 158 17.36 17.05 11.97
CA ASN A 158 18.27 17.89 12.78
C ASN A 158 17.57 19.11 13.40
N ALA A 159 16.73 19.79 12.65
CA ALA A 159 15.98 20.97 13.12
C ALA A 159 14.85 20.62 14.10
N ASN A 160 14.55 19.33 14.25
CA ASN A 160 13.51 18.87 15.15
C ASN A 160 13.92 19.00 16.62
N PRO A 161 13.20 19.79 17.43
CA PRO A 161 13.55 20.02 18.83
C PRO A 161 13.27 18.84 19.77
N LEU A 162 12.53 17.82 19.31
CA LEU A 162 12.07 16.70 20.12
C LEU A 162 13.08 15.55 20.20
N LEU A 163 14.04 15.53 19.28
CA LEU A 163 15.17 14.60 19.25
C LEU A 163 16.45 15.36 19.64
N ARG A 164 17.43 14.68 20.24
CA ARG A 164 18.66 15.32 20.75
C ARG A 164 19.66 15.61 19.62
N TYR A 165 19.23 16.42 18.67
CA TYR A 165 20.01 17.03 17.59
C TYR A 165 20.08 18.55 17.80
N ASP A 166 20.53 19.30 16.81
CA ASP A 166 20.77 20.75 16.93
C ASP A 166 19.51 21.55 17.27
N GLY A 167 18.37 21.19 16.70
CA GLY A 167 17.08 21.82 17.01
C GLY A 167 16.71 21.69 18.49
N TYR A 168 17.11 20.61 19.16
CA TYR A 168 16.90 20.45 20.60
C TYR A 168 17.76 21.42 21.40
N TYR A 169 19.04 21.57 21.04
CA TYR A 169 19.92 22.51 21.72
C TYR A 169 19.48 23.97 21.48
N MET A 170 19.03 24.30 20.26
CA MET A 170 18.42 25.61 19.97
C MET A 170 17.18 25.87 20.82
N LEU A 171 16.28 24.89 20.99
CA LEU A 171 15.11 25.03 21.87
C LEU A 171 15.55 25.17 23.34
N SER A 172 16.52 24.36 23.78
CA SER A 172 17.08 24.40 25.14
C SER A 172 17.68 25.77 25.46
N ASP A 173 18.40 26.36 24.51
CA ASP A 173 18.99 27.70 24.62
C ASP A 173 17.95 28.83 24.51
N PHE A 174 16.91 28.66 23.68
CA PHE A 174 15.82 29.61 23.57
C PHE A 174 15.00 29.70 24.85
N LEU A 175 14.69 28.55 25.45
CA LEU A 175 13.99 28.46 26.74
C LEU A 175 14.91 28.78 27.92
N GLU A 176 16.22 28.82 27.70
CA GLU A 176 17.25 29.01 28.73
C GLU A 176 17.21 27.91 29.82
N ILE A 177 16.79 26.71 29.41
CA ILE A 177 16.70 25.52 30.25
C ILE A 177 17.78 24.54 29.76
N PRO A 178 18.98 24.51 30.37
CA PRO A 178 20.03 23.58 29.97
C PRO A 178 19.58 22.14 30.26
N ASN A 179 19.97 21.22 29.38
CA ASN A 179 19.66 19.80 29.53
C ASN A 179 18.15 19.51 29.70
N LEU A 180 17.30 20.22 28.95
CA LEU A 180 15.83 20.11 28.99
C LEU A 180 15.32 18.66 29.06
N ARG A 181 15.83 17.75 28.23
CA ARG A 181 15.38 16.34 28.19
C ARG A 181 15.68 15.58 29.49
N SER A 182 16.88 15.73 30.06
CA SER A 182 17.22 15.01 31.29
C SER A 182 16.48 15.59 32.49
N ARG A 183 16.35 16.93 32.57
CA ARG A 183 15.54 17.62 33.59
C ARG A 183 14.06 17.26 33.48
N ALA A 184 13.51 17.18 32.26
CA ALA A 184 12.13 16.76 32.01
C ALA A 184 11.87 15.32 32.49
N ASN A 185 12.75 14.38 32.11
CA ASN A 185 12.66 12.99 32.57
C ASN A 185 12.73 12.88 34.10
N ALA A 186 13.66 13.61 34.73
CA ALA A 186 13.81 13.62 36.18
C ALA A 186 12.58 14.23 36.89
N TYR A 187 12.01 15.30 36.34
CA TYR A 187 10.83 15.95 36.88
C TYR A 187 9.58 15.06 36.78
N VAL A 188 9.34 14.41 35.64
CA VAL A 188 8.24 13.44 35.51
C VAL A 188 8.44 12.24 36.43
N GLY A 189 9.67 11.73 36.56
CA GLY A 189 10.01 10.70 37.55
C GLY A 189 9.67 11.12 38.98
N TYR A 190 10.00 12.36 39.35
CA TYR A 190 9.61 12.95 40.64
C TYR A 190 8.08 13.02 40.81
N LEU A 191 7.33 13.45 39.80
CA LEU A 191 5.86 13.48 39.87
C LEU A 191 5.29 12.08 40.11
N CYS A 192 5.85 11.06 39.46
CA CYS A 192 5.49 9.66 39.72
C CYS A 192 5.80 9.24 41.15
N GLU A 193 7.00 9.54 41.67
CA GLU A 193 7.35 9.21 43.06
C GLU A 193 6.45 9.92 44.08
N ARG A 194 6.22 11.22 43.90
CA ARG A 194 5.44 12.08 44.82
C ARG A 194 3.95 11.73 44.82
N TYR A 195 3.33 11.66 43.65
CA TYR A 195 1.87 11.57 43.52
C TYR A 195 1.37 10.15 43.27
N LEU A 196 1.99 9.40 42.35
CA LEU A 196 1.58 8.02 42.05
C LEU A 196 2.00 7.08 43.19
N PHE A 197 3.28 7.08 43.55
CA PHE A 197 3.81 6.20 44.61
C PHE A 197 3.55 6.73 46.02
N GLY A 198 3.19 8.00 46.17
CA GLY A 198 2.80 8.61 47.45
C GLY A 198 3.96 8.96 48.37
N ARG A 199 5.17 9.11 47.82
CA ARG A 199 6.39 9.44 48.57
C ARG A 199 6.42 10.93 48.93
N ARG A 200 5.96 11.26 50.15
CA ARG A 200 5.85 12.66 50.64
C ARG A 200 7.19 13.34 50.90
N ASP A 201 8.25 12.55 51.12
CA ASP A 201 9.63 13.00 51.30
C ASP A 201 10.40 13.17 49.97
N ALA A 202 9.77 12.91 48.82
CA ALA A 202 10.41 13.15 47.54
C ALA A 202 10.68 14.66 47.35
N GLU A 203 11.94 15.00 47.08
CA GLU A 203 12.40 16.36 46.78
C GLU A 203 12.22 16.65 45.28
N ALA A 204 11.67 17.82 44.98
CA ALA A 204 11.52 18.25 43.60
C ALA A 204 12.91 18.60 43.02
N PRO A 205 13.25 18.12 41.81
CA PRO A 205 14.44 18.61 41.11
C PRO A 205 14.41 20.14 41.00
N PRO A 206 15.56 20.81 41.05
CA PRO A 206 15.62 22.27 40.96
C PRO A 206 14.96 22.73 39.66
N ALA A 207 13.87 23.51 39.80
CA ALA A 207 13.02 23.96 38.71
C ALA A 207 12.36 25.29 39.07
N ALA A 208 12.50 26.30 38.20
CA ALA A 208 11.74 27.52 38.32
C ALA A 208 10.25 27.25 38.02
N HIS A 209 9.35 28.10 38.52
CA HIS A 209 7.90 27.90 38.41
C HIS A 209 7.43 27.74 36.96
N GLY A 210 8.00 28.51 36.01
CA GLY A 210 7.70 28.41 34.59
C GLY A 210 8.29 27.20 33.87
N GLU A 211 9.39 26.60 34.37
CA GLU A 211 10.05 25.46 33.74
C GLU A 211 9.25 24.16 33.90
N ARG A 212 8.44 24.05 34.96
CA ARG A 212 7.68 22.83 35.29
C ARG A 212 6.71 22.42 34.18
N ALA A 213 6.01 23.38 33.59
CA ALA A 213 5.10 23.13 32.48
C ALA A 213 5.85 22.64 31.24
N TRP A 214 7.00 23.26 30.94
CA TRP A 214 7.89 22.85 29.85
C TRP A 214 8.42 21.43 30.01
N PHE A 215 8.75 20.99 31.23
CA PHE A 215 9.20 19.63 31.48
C PHE A 215 8.14 18.59 31.13
N VAL A 216 6.90 18.78 31.59
CA VAL A 216 5.81 17.84 31.33
C VAL A 216 5.43 17.85 29.85
N SER A 217 5.26 19.04 29.25
CA SER A 217 4.89 19.15 27.84
C SER A 217 5.98 18.57 26.92
N TYR A 218 7.26 18.91 27.14
CA TYR A 218 8.37 18.37 26.36
C TYR A 218 8.46 16.85 26.48
N PHE A 219 8.34 16.30 27.69
CA PHE A 219 8.39 14.85 27.90
C PHE A 219 7.30 14.13 27.09
N MET A 220 6.05 14.61 27.19
CA MET A 220 4.90 14.02 26.51
C MET A 220 5.00 14.14 24.99
N VAL A 221 5.37 15.31 24.48
CA VAL A 221 5.48 15.53 23.03
C VAL A 221 6.68 14.76 22.45
N SER A 222 7.82 14.72 23.16
CA SER A 222 9.01 13.99 22.71
C SER A 222 8.78 12.47 22.67
N ILE A 223 8.10 11.88 23.66
CA ILE A 223 7.83 10.43 23.66
C ILE A 223 6.85 10.03 22.54
N VAL A 224 5.78 10.81 22.34
CA VAL A 224 4.80 10.58 21.26
C VAL A 224 5.47 10.71 19.90
N TYR A 225 6.22 11.79 19.67
CA TYR A 225 6.91 12.01 18.41
C TYR A 225 7.93 10.88 18.12
N ARG A 226 8.73 10.50 19.11
CA ARG A 226 9.68 9.39 18.97
C ARG A 226 8.99 8.07 18.62
N ALA A 227 7.87 7.78 19.25
CA ALA A 227 7.08 6.59 18.93
C ALA A 227 6.55 6.64 17.49
N LEU A 228 5.98 7.77 17.07
CA LEU A 228 5.49 7.98 15.71
C LEU A 228 6.59 7.82 14.66
N VAL A 229 7.77 8.39 14.89
CA VAL A 229 8.90 8.26 13.96
C VAL A 229 9.38 6.81 13.87
N VAL A 230 9.55 6.12 15.00
CA VAL A 230 9.98 4.71 14.99
C VAL A 230 8.95 3.83 14.29
N VAL A 231 7.66 3.98 14.62
CA VAL A 231 6.58 3.22 13.97
C VAL A 231 6.52 3.53 12.48
N GLY A 232 6.63 4.81 12.09
CA GLY A 232 6.65 5.22 10.68
C GLY A 232 7.82 4.62 9.90
N ILE A 233 9.03 4.64 10.48
CA ILE A 233 10.21 4.00 9.88
C ILE A 233 10.00 2.49 9.77
N LEU A 234 9.44 1.83 10.78
CA LEU A 234 9.19 0.39 10.75
C LEU A 234 8.15 -0.01 9.70
N ILE A 235 7.05 0.74 9.56
CA ILE A 235 6.04 0.50 8.51
C ILE A 235 6.68 0.69 7.12
N PHE A 236 7.37 1.81 6.92
CA PHE A 236 8.08 2.09 5.66
C PHE A 236 9.08 0.98 5.31
N LEU A 237 9.80 0.48 6.33
CA LEU A 237 10.78 -0.58 6.14
C LEU A 237 10.11 -1.94 5.92
N ALA A 238 8.96 -2.22 6.54
CA ALA A 238 8.24 -3.48 6.39
C ALA A 238 7.73 -3.69 4.97
N ASP A 239 7.24 -2.62 4.32
CA ASP A 239 6.76 -2.65 2.94
C ASP A 239 7.85 -3.00 1.91
N ARG A 240 9.13 -2.76 2.24
CA ARG A 240 10.26 -2.87 1.28
C ARG A 240 11.27 -3.95 1.64
N PHE A 241 11.62 -4.03 2.92
CA PHE A 241 12.66 -4.90 3.46
C PHE A 241 12.16 -5.56 4.75
N PHE A 242 11.16 -6.45 4.64
CA PHE A 242 10.49 -7.10 5.77
C PHE A 242 11.46 -7.67 6.81
N LEU A 243 12.50 -8.40 6.39
CA LEU A 243 13.49 -8.97 7.31
C LEU A 243 14.23 -7.89 8.10
N LEU A 244 14.62 -6.80 7.44
CA LEU A 244 15.31 -5.69 8.09
C LEU A 244 14.38 -4.97 9.06
N ALA A 245 13.11 -4.80 8.68
CA ALA A 245 12.07 -4.24 9.56
C ALA A 245 11.88 -5.07 10.84
N VAL A 246 11.82 -6.40 10.72
CA VAL A 246 11.72 -7.31 11.87
C VAL A 246 12.95 -7.19 12.78
N ILE A 247 14.16 -7.13 12.22
CA ILE A 247 15.39 -6.96 13.00
C ILE A 247 15.39 -5.62 13.74
N PHE A 248 15.10 -4.51 13.06
CA PHE A 248 15.03 -3.18 13.70
C PHE A 248 13.90 -3.10 14.72
N ALA A 249 12.75 -3.73 14.47
CA ALA A 249 11.65 -3.80 15.43
C ALA A 249 12.06 -4.56 16.69
N ALA A 250 12.74 -5.71 16.55
CA ALA A 250 13.23 -6.49 17.69
C ALA A 250 14.28 -5.71 18.50
N LEU A 251 15.28 -5.12 17.83
CA LEU A 251 16.30 -4.30 18.49
C LEU A 251 15.69 -3.06 19.17
N GLY A 252 14.76 -2.39 18.50
CA GLY A 252 14.02 -1.24 19.03
C GLY A 252 13.19 -1.62 20.25
N LEU A 253 12.46 -2.73 20.19
CA LEU A 253 11.68 -3.27 21.32
C LEU A 253 12.58 -3.56 22.52
N ILE A 254 13.75 -4.17 22.30
CA ILE A 254 14.71 -4.44 23.37
C ILE A 254 15.21 -3.12 23.97
N ALA A 255 15.70 -2.20 23.14
CA ALA A 255 16.33 -0.97 23.61
C ALA A 255 15.35 0.02 24.24
N TRP A 256 14.10 0.09 23.77
CA TRP A 256 13.13 1.12 24.16
C TRP A 256 12.02 0.61 25.09
N ALA A 257 11.73 -0.68 25.10
CA ALA A 257 10.75 -1.27 26.01
C ALA A 257 11.38 -2.23 27.01
N ALA A 258 12.13 -3.26 26.56
CA ALA A 258 12.62 -4.31 27.45
C ALA A 258 13.67 -3.78 28.45
N VAL A 259 14.68 -3.04 27.99
CA VAL A 259 15.74 -2.49 28.86
C VAL A 259 15.18 -1.45 29.84
N PRO A 260 14.41 -0.43 29.42
CA PRO A 260 13.79 0.51 30.35
C PRO A 260 12.76 -0.16 31.28
N GLY A 261 12.01 -1.16 30.79
CA GLY A 261 11.08 -1.95 31.58
C GLY A 261 11.79 -2.74 32.67
N ALA A 262 12.87 -3.45 32.34
CA ALA A 262 13.69 -4.18 33.30
C ALA A 262 14.33 -3.25 34.33
N LYS A 263 14.85 -2.08 33.91
CA LYS A 263 15.38 -1.06 34.84
C LYS A 263 14.29 -0.50 35.75
N SER A 264 13.08 -0.27 35.24
CA SER A 264 11.94 0.23 36.04
C SER A 264 11.46 -0.83 37.03
N LEU A 265 11.41 -2.09 36.63
CA LEU A 265 11.08 -3.23 37.49
C LEU A 265 12.12 -3.39 38.60
N ALA A 266 13.41 -3.37 38.24
CA ALA A 266 14.51 -3.38 39.20
C ALA A 266 14.46 -2.16 40.14
N PHE A 267 14.10 -0.97 39.63
CA PHE A 267 13.92 0.19 40.49
C PHE A 267 12.79 -0.01 41.52
N LEU A 268 11.66 -0.59 41.14
CA LEU A 268 10.55 -0.86 42.05
C LEU A 268 10.91 -1.87 43.15
N PHE A 269 11.67 -2.93 42.83
CA PHE A 269 12.02 -3.98 43.78
C PHE A 269 13.28 -3.70 44.60
N THR A 270 14.29 -3.06 44.00
CA THR A 270 15.64 -2.97 44.59
C THR A 270 15.99 -1.56 45.10
N SER A 271 15.27 -0.51 44.70
CA SER A 271 15.60 0.86 45.10
C SER A 271 15.37 1.10 46.60
N PRO A 272 16.36 1.62 47.34
CA PRO A 272 16.19 2.05 48.73
C PRO A 272 15.21 3.22 48.87
N ARG A 273 15.05 4.03 47.80
CA ARG A 273 14.19 5.23 47.79
C ARG A 273 12.70 4.91 47.96
N LEU A 274 12.29 3.71 47.61
CA LEU A 274 10.90 3.26 47.68
C LEU A 274 10.61 2.41 48.92
N ARG A 275 11.57 2.25 49.85
CA ARG A 275 11.43 1.31 50.98
C ARG A 275 10.17 1.54 51.82
N SER A 276 9.78 2.80 52.03
CA SER A 276 8.59 3.20 52.79
C SER A 276 7.27 3.08 52.02
N VAL A 277 7.31 3.06 50.69
CA VAL A 277 6.10 3.10 49.82
C VAL A 277 6.05 1.96 48.78
N ARG A 278 6.91 0.95 48.92
CA ARG A 278 7.13 -0.10 47.90
C ARG A 278 5.86 -0.83 47.52
N ALA A 279 5.05 -1.22 48.50
CA ALA A 279 3.78 -1.92 48.25
C ALA A 279 2.84 -1.07 47.39
N ARG A 280 2.69 0.22 47.72
CA ARG A 280 1.89 1.17 46.93
C ARG A 280 2.47 1.37 45.53
N ALA A 281 3.79 1.52 45.39
CA ALA A 281 4.44 1.69 44.11
C ALA A 281 4.23 0.47 43.18
N ILE A 282 4.34 -0.75 43.71
CA ILE A 282 4.06 -1.98 42.97
C ILE A 282 2.59 -2.05 42.57
N VAL A 283 1.65 -1.82 43.49
CA VAL A 283 0.20 -1.90 43.20
C VAL A 283 -0.21 -0.86 42.15
N VAL A 284 0.23 0.40 42.28
CA VAL A 284 -0.12 1.46 41.33
C VAL A 284 0.49 1.17 39.96
N THR A 285 1.74 0.69 39.90
CA THR A 285 2.36 0.32 38.63
C THR A 285 1.65 -0.88 37.99
N ALA A 286 1.33 -1.92 38.78
CA ALA A 286 0.61 -3.10 38.31
C ALA A 286 -0.81 -2.76 37.84
N MET A 287 -1.51 -1.85 38.54
CA MET A 287 -2.80 -1.34 38.11
C MET A 287 -2.68 -0.56 36.80
N ALA A 288 -1.70 0.34 36.67
CA ALA A 288 -1.49 1.12 35.45
C ALA A 288 -1.18 0.21 34.24
N VAL A 289 -0.29 -0.77 34.42
CA VAL A 289 0.01 -1.79 33.41
C VAL A 289 -1.22 -2.65 33.11
N GLY A 290 -1.98 -3.03 34.14
CA GLY A 290 -3.22 -3.80 34.01
C GLY A 290 -4.32 -3.04 33.26
N VAL A 291 -4.47 -1.74 33.48
CA VAL A 291 -5.40 -0.86 32.74
C VAL A 291 -4.98 -0.77 31.27
N LEU A 292 -3.69 -0.60 31.00
CA LEU A 292 -3.20 -0.57 29.61
C LEU A 292 -3.36 -1.92 28.92
N ALA A 293 -3.02 -3.01 29.60
CA ALA A 293 -3.18 -4.37 29.08
C ALA A 293 -4.66 -4.73 28.85
N SER A 294 -5.55 -4.36 29.79
CA SER A 294 -7.00 -4.55 29.63
C SER A 294 -7.57 -3.68 28.52
N ALA A 295 -7.06 -2.46 28.32
CA ALA A 295 -7.43 -1.66 27.15
C ALA A 295 -7.11 -2.40 25.84
N VAL A 296 -5.93 -2.99 25.71
CA VAL A 296 -5.54 -3.73 24.49
C VAL A 296 -6.26 -5.08 24.36
N CYS A 297 -6.49 -5.78 25.46
CA CYS A 297 -7.04 -7.14 25.47
C CYS A 297 -8.57 -7.20 25.55
N LEU A 298 -9.24 -6.15 26.04
CA LEU A 298 -10.68 -6.14 26.27
C LEU A 298 -11.42 -5.09 25.44
N VAL A 299 -10.81 -3.95 25.09
CA VAL A 299 -11.52 -2.92 24.32
C VAL A 299 -11.72 -3.43 22.89
N PRO A 300 -12.98 -3.60 22.46
CA PRO A 300 -13.26 -4.06 21.11
C PRO A 300 -12.86 -3.00 20.08
N ALA A 301 -12.13 -3.42 19.06
CA ALA A 301 -11.84 -2.61 17.88
C ALA A 301 -12.56 -3.20 16.65
N PRO A 302 -12.89 -2.38 15.63
CA PRO A 302 -13.51 -2.88 14.40
C PRO A 302 -12.58 -3.90 13.72
N PHE A 303 -13.12 -5.06 13.35
CA PHE A 303 -12.36 -6.10 12.66
C PHE A 303 -12.91 -6.30 11.24
N ARG A 304 -12.10 -6.01 10.23
CA ARG A 304 -12.52 -5.99 8.82
C ARG A 304 -11.46 -6.59 7.91
N SER A 305 -11.91 -7.25 6.85
CA SER A 305 -11.05 -7.63 5.72
C SER A 305 -11.42 -6.81 4.49
N GLU A 306 -10.41 -6.36 3.77
CA GLU A 306 -10.57 -5.61 2.53
C GLU A 306 -10.14 -6.48 1.35
N ALA A 307 -10.96 -6.49 0.30
CA ALA A 307 -10.69 -7.20 -0.94
C ALA A 307 -10.96 -6.28 -2.13
N GLU A 308 -10.32 -6.58 -3.26
CA GLU A 308 -10.60 -5.91 -4.52
C GLU A 308 -11.42 -6.83 -5.41
N GLY A 309 -12.35 -6.24 -6.16
CA GLY A 309 -13.21 -6.96 -7.07
C GLY A 309 -13.46 -6.18 -8.35
N VAL A 310 -14.14 -6.83 -9.28
CA VAL A 310 -14.59 -6.22 -10.53
C VAL A 310 -16.07 -6.43 -10.70
N VAL A 311 -16.74 -5.45 -11.29
CA VAL A 311 -18.12 -5.61 -11.75
C VAL A 311 -18.12 -6.72 -12.79
N TRP A 312 -18.79 -7.81 -12.47
CA TRP A 312 -18.78 -9.07 -13.21
C TRP A 312 -20.16 -9.37 -13.76
N ILE A 313 -20.19 -9.93 -14.98
CA ILE A 313 -21.42 -10.42 -15.60
C ILE A 313 -21.29 -11.94 -15.76
N PRO A 314 -22.30 -12.74 -15.39
CA PRO A 314 -22.28 -14.19 -15.56
C PRO A 314 -22.04 -14.62 -17.02
N ASP A 315 -21.47 -15.81 -17.22
CA ASP A 315 -21.17 -16.33 -18.56
C ASP A 315 -22.44 -16.54 -19.40
N GLU A 316 -23.57 -16.81 -18.74
CA GLU A 316 -24.89 -16.98 -19.35
C GLU A 316 -25.44 -15.70 -20.00
N ALA A 317 -24.92 -14.54 -19.60
CA ALA A 317 -25.30 -13.25 -20.16
C ALA A 317 -24.68 -13.01 -21.55
N PHE A 318 -23.59 -13.68 -21.90
CA PHE A 318 -22.94 -13.49 -23.20
C PHE A 318 -23.68 -14.28 -24.28
N VAL A 319 -24.25 -13.55 -25.25
CA VAL A 319 -24.93 -14.13 -26.40
C VAL A 319 -23.90 -14.36 -27.51
N ARG A 320 -23.52 -15.61 -27.72
CA ARG A 320 -22.54 -16.02 -28.73
C ARG A 320 -23.19 -16.75 -29.90
N ALA A 321 -22.57 -16.66 -31.07
CA ALA A 321 -22.99 -17.38 -32.25
C ALA A 321 -22.84 -18.91 -32.06
N GLY A 322 -23.93 -19.65 -32.20
CA GLY A 322 -23.93 -21.12 -32.08
C GLY A 322 -23.25 -21.81 -33.26
N THR A 323 -23.31 -21.19 -34.45
CA THR A 323 -22.63 -21.61 -35.69
C THR A 323 -22.14 -20.39 -36.44
N GLU A 324 -21.37 -20.61 -37.51
CA GLU A 324 -21.09 -19.57 -38.50
C GLU A 324 -22.29 -19.32 -39.42
N GLY A 325 -22.40 -18.10 -39.94
CA GLY A 325 -23.48 -17.69 -40.85
C GLY A 325 -23.58 -16.17 -40.99
N PHE A 326 -24.47 -15.70 -41.87
CA PHE A 326 -24.78 -14.28 -42.03
C PHE A 326 -25.96 -13.89 -41.13
N ILE A 327 -25.89 -12.78 -40.42
CA ILE A 327 -27.04 -12.28 -39.63
C ILE A 327 -28.16 -11.87 -40.60
N GLU A 328 -29.27 -12.61 -40.61
CA GLU A 328 -30.42 -12.29 -41.45
C GLU A 328 -31.20 -11.13 -40.83
N ARG A 329 -31.51 -11.24 -39.54
CA ARG A 329 -32.19 -10.19 -38.78
C ARG A 329 -32.01 -10.35 -37.27
N ILE A 330 -32.10 -9.22 -36.58
CA ILE A 330 -32.23 -9.17 -35.13
C ILE A 330 -33.73 -9.27 -34.80
N VAL A 331 -34.12 -10.24 -33.98
CA VAL A 331 -35.53 -10.50 -33.63
C VAL A 331 -35.91 -9.73 -32.37
N ALA A 332 -35.03 -9.68 -31.37
CA ALA A 332 -35.24 -8.91 -30.15
C ALA A 332 -34.83 -7.44 -30.34
N THR A 333 -35.57 -6.51 -29.74
CA THR A 333 -35.24 -5.07 -29.83
C THR A 333 -34.17 -4.71 -28.81
N HIS A 334 -33.20 -3.87 -29.18
CA HIS A 334 -32.20 -3.36 -28.24
C HIS A 334 -32.88 -2.67 -27.04
N GLY A 335 -32.48 -3.02 -25.82
CA GLY A 335 -33.07 -2.50 -24.58
C GLY A 335 -34.36 -3.20 -24.14
N SER A 336 -34.86 -4.18 -24.89
CA SER A 336 -36.03 -4.97 -24.50
C SER A 336 -35.69 -6.04 -23.46
N ARG A 337 -36.67 -6.42 -22.62
CA ARG A 337 -36.52 -7.52 -21.66
C ARG A 337 -36.80 -8.84 -22.38
N VAL A 338 -35.90 -9.81 -22.23
CA VAL A 338 -35.98 -11.14 -22.83
C VAL A 338 -35.90 -12.20 -21.73
N GLY A 339 -36.59 -13.31 -21.94
CA GLY A 339 -36.56 -14.50 -21.08
C GLY A 339 -35.74 -15.64 -21.68
N PRO A 340 -35.44 -16.69 -20.89
CA PRO A 340 -34.77 -17.89 -21.39
C PRO A 340 -35.58 -18.53 -22.53
N GLY A 341 -34.91 -18.84 -23.65
CA GLY A 341 -35.52 -19.45 -24.83
C GLY A 341 -35.99 -18.47 -25.92
N ASP A 342 -36.09 -17.18 -25.60
CA ASP A 342 -36.48 -16.14 -26.56
C ASP A 342 -35.46 -16.02 -27.69
N VAL A 343 -35.96 -15.84 -28.93
CA VAL A 343 -35.10 -15.71 -30.10
C VAL A 343 -34.52 -14.30 -30.17
N LEU A 344 -33.19 -14.21 -30.20
CA LEU A 344 -32.46 -12.95 -30.23
C LEU A 344 -32.01 -12.62 -31.65
N PHE A 345 -31.34 -13.58 -32.30
CA PHE A 345 -30.82 -13.44 -33.66
C PHE A 345 -31.25 -14.62 -34.52
N ARG A 346 -31.46 -14.33 -35.81
CA ARG A 346 -31.58 -15.35 -36.84
C ARG A 346 -30.43 -15.20 -37.83
N LEU A 347 -29.67 -16.27 -37.99
CA LEU A 347 -28.62 -16.37 -38.99
C LEU A 347 -29.15 -17.13 -40.21
N ARG A 348 -28.52 -16.88 -41.34
CA ARG A 348 -28.75 -17.58 -42.59
C ARG A 348 -27.42 -18.10 -43.11
N ASP A 349 -27.39 -19.39 -43.41
CA ASP A 349 -26.34 -20.01 -44.19
C ASP A 349 -26.99 -20.71 -45.40
N PRO A 350 -26.90 -20.11 -46.60
CA PRO A 350 -27.48 -20.69 -47.80
C PRO A 350 -26.81 -22.00 -48.21
N VAL A 351 -25.52 -22.20 -47.87
CA VAL A 351 -24.78 -23.43 -48.17
C VAL A 351 -25.25 -24.56 -47.26
N LEU A 352 -25.45 -24.29 -45.97
CA LEU A 352 -25.95 -25.28 -45.01
C LEU A 352 -27.37 -25.74 -45.38
N ALA A 353 -28.26 -24.83 -45.75
CA ALA A 353 -29.62 -25.16 -46.18
C ALA A 353 -29.62 -26.08 -47.41
N ALA A 354 -28.78 -25.78 -48.42
CA ALA A 354 -28.62 -26.64 -49.59
C ALA A 354 -28.05 -28.01 -49.22
N ARG A 355 -27.07 -28.07 -48.31
CA ARG A 355 -26.44 -29.31 -47.85
C ARG A 355 -27.41 -30.21 -47.06
N VAL A 356 -28.28 -29.63 -46.23
CA VAL A 356 -29.36 -30.38 -45.54
C VAL A 356 -30.32 -30.98 -46.57
N GLY A 357 -30.68 -30.21 -47.60
CA GLY A 357 -31.52 -30.70 -48.71
C GLY A 357 -30.88 -31.85 -49.49
N GLU A 358 -29.60 -31.72 -49.84
CA GLU A 358 -28.80 -32.75 -50.52
C GLU A 358 -28.74 -34.04 -49.70
N LEU A 359 -28.37 -33.95 -48.41
CA LEU A 359 -28.27 -35.11 -47.52
C LEU A 359 -29.62 -35.78 -47.28
N ALA A 360 -30.71 -35.00 -47.19
CA ALA A 360 -32.06 -35.54 -47.05
C ALA A 360 -32.54 -36.25 -48.33
N ALA A 361 -32.17 -35.75 -49.51
CA ALA A 361 -32.41 -36.44 -50.78
C ALA A 361 -31.58 -37.73 -50.88
N ARG A 362 -30.30 -37.68 -50.52
CA ARG A 362 -29.41 -38.84 -50.54
C ARG A 362 -29.85 -39.93 -49.57
N ARG A 363 -30.33 -39.55 -48.39
CA ARG A 363 -30.91 -40.50 -47.42
C ARG A 363 -32.11 -41.23 -48.03
N ARG A 364 -33.04 -40.49 -48.67
CA ARG A 364 -34.20 -41.08 -49.36
C ARG A 364 -33.81 -42.02 -50.50
N GLU A 365 -32.78 -41.67 -51.27
CA GLU A 365 -32.25 -42.53 -52.33
C GLU A 365 -31.70 -43.85 -51.76
N LEU A 366 -30.90 -43.78 -50.69
CA LEU A 366 -30.32 -44.96 -50.04
C LEU A 366 -31.38 -45.81 -49.32
N GLU A 367 -32.40 -45.19 -48.73
CA GLU A 367 -33.56 -45.89 -48.15
C GLU A 367 -34.29 -46.71 -49.23
N ALA A 368 -34.54 -46.11 -50.41
CA ALA A 368 -35.17 -46.81 -51.52
C ALA A 368 -34.30 -47.97 -52.07
N ARG A 369 -32.99 -47.75 -52.23
CA ARG A 369 -32.05 -48.80 -52.66
C ARG A 369 -31.92 -49.92 -51.64
N TYR A 370 -31.94 -49.60 -50.35
CA TYR A 370 -31.89 -50.61 -49.30
C TYR A 370 -33.12 -51.52 -49.38
N ALA A 371 -34.32 -50.92 -49.51
CA ALA A 371 -35.57 -51.67 -49.65
C ALA A 371 -35.60 -52.56 -50.92
N GLU A 372 -35.01 -52.10 -52.02
CA GLU A 372 -34.86 -52.87 -53.26
C GLU A 372 -33.90 -54.07 -53.08
N GLN A 373 -32.74 -53.88 -52.44
CA GLN A 373 -31.70 -54.90 -52.33
C GLN A 373 -31.95 -55.91 -51.20
N GLN A 374 -32.70 -55.54 -50.17
CA GLN A 374 -33.01 -56.38 -49.00
C GLN A 374 -33.55 -57.78 -49.37
N PRO A 375 -34.48 -57.95 -50.32
CA PRO A 375 -34.93 -59.29 -50.75
C PRO A 375 -34.02 -59.99 -51.76
N THR A 376 -33.10 -59.28 -52.43
CA THR A 376 -32.32 -59.83 -53.56
C THR A 376 -30.90 -60.23 -53.19
N ASP A 377 -30.15 -59.37 -52.48
CA ASP A 377 -28.74 -59.58 -52.18
C ASP A 377 -28.40 -58.99 -50.80
N ARG A 378 -28.22 -59.89 -49.82
CA ARG A 378 -27.97 -59.52 -48.43
C ARG A 378 -26.64 -58.80 -48.22
N VAL A 379 -25.63 -59.08 -49.04
CA VAL A 379 -24.32 -58.43 -48.93
C VAL A 379 -24.42 -57.00 -49.45
N LYS A 380 -25.06 -56.79 -50.61
CA LYS A 380 -25.31 -55.43 -51.13
C LYS A 380 -26.23 -54.63 -50.21
N ALA A 381 -27.24 -55.25 -49.62
CA ALA A 381 -28.12 -54.59 -48.66
C ALA A 381 -27.36 -54.08 -47.42
N GLU A 382 -26.44 -54.87 -46.85
CA GLU A 382 -25.62 -54.41 -45.71
C GLU A 382 -24.65 -53.26 -46.10
N ILE A 383 -24.07 -53.28 -47.32
CA ILE A 383 -23.25 -52.15 -47.80
C ILE A 383 -24.10 -50.86 -47.91
N VAL A 384 -25.31 -50.95 -48.48
CA VAL A 384 -26.20 -49.78 -48.61
C VAL A 384 -26.68 -49.29 -47.24
N LYS A 385 -26.91 -50.21 -46.29
CA LYS A 385 -27.27 -49.88 -44.91
C LYS A 385 -26.15 -49.13 -44.20
N GLU A 386 -24.89 -49.54 -44.38
CA GLU A 386 -23.74 -48.83 -43.81
C GLU A 386 -23.61 -47.40 -44.39
N GLN A 387 -23.85 -47.23 -45.68
CA GLN A 387 -23.95 -45.90 -46.31
C GLN A 387 -25.12 -45.08 -45.76
N LEU A 388 -26.27 -45.71 -45.52
CA LEU A 388 -27.46 -45.08 -44.97
C LEU A 388 -27.19 -44.55 -43.54
N VAL A 389 -26.48 -45.33 -42.71
CA VAL A 389 -26.05 -44.90 -41.37
C VAL A 389 -25.19 -43.64 -41.48
N LEU A 390 -24.14 -43.67 -42.31
CA LEU A 390 -23.22 -42.55 -42.48
C LEU A 390 -23.92 -41.26 -42.96
N VAL A 391 -24.83 -41.38 -43.93
CA VAL A 391 -25.60 -40.23 -44.43
C VAL A 391 -26.59 -39.72 -43.38
N THR A 392 -27.19 -40.61 -42.59
CA THR A 392 -28.12 -40.23 -41.51
C THR A 392 -27.40 -39.47 -40.41
N GLU A 393 -26.21 -39.91 -39.98
CA GLU A 393 -25.39 -39.17 -39.02
C GLU A 393 -24.93 -37.81 -39.55
N SER A 394 -24.56 -37.76 -40.84
CA SER A 394 -24.18 -36.50 -41.50
C SER A 394 -25.35 -35.52 -41.58
N LEU A 395 -26.56 -36.02 -41.87
CA LEU A 395 -27.79 -35.22 -41.87
C LEU A 395 -28.14 -34.75 -40.45
N GLY A 396 -27.93 -35.58 -39.43
CA GLY A 396 -28.11 -35.22 -38.03
C GLY A 396 -27.23 -34.02 -37.63
N ARG A 397 -25.92 -34.12 -37.90
CA ARG A 397 -24.96 -33.03 -37.65
C ARG A 397 -25.30 -31.74 -38.43
N ALA A 398 -25.77 -31.88 -39.68
CA ALA A 398 -26.17 -30.72 -40.48
C ALA A 398 -27.42 -30.03 -39.91
N ARG A 399 -28.40 -30.79 -39.41
CA ARG A 399 -29.60 -30.26 -38.75
C ARG A 399 -29.32 -29.63 -37.39
N GLU A 400 -28.38 -30.17 -36.62
CA GLU A 400 -27.93 -29.55 -35.37
C GLU A 400 -27.31 -28.17 -35.63
N ARG A 401 -26.48 -28.05 -36.68
CA ARG A 401 -25.96 -26.75 -37.10
C ARG A 401 -27.07 -25.82 -37.59
N GLU A 402 -28.02 -26.33 -38.34
CA GLU A 402 -29.17 -25.54 -38.82
C GLU A 402 -30.00 -25.00 -37.64
N ALA A 403 -30.22 -25.80 -36.59
CA ALA A 403 -30.86 -25.36 -35.36
C ALA A 403 -30.06 -24.25 -34.65
N GLY A 404 -28.72 -24.34 -34.71
CA GLY A 404 -27.80 -23.33 -34.16
C GLY A 404 -27.79 -21.98 -34.91
N LEU A 405 -28.41 -21.88 -36.09
CA LEU A 405 -28.65 -20.60 -36.78
C LEU A 405 -29.68 -19.72 -36.05
N THR A 406 -30.49 -20.30 -35.17
CA THR A 406 -31.43 -19.53 -34.32
C THR A 406 -30.82 -19.36 -32.93
N ILE A 407 -30.30 -18.17 -32.64
CA ILE A 407 -29.69 -17.88 -31.34
C ILE A 407 -30.78 -17.46 -30.36
N ARG A 408 -30.82 -18.16 -29.22
CA ARG A 408 -31.79 -17.95 -28.15
C ARG A 408 -31.11 -17.43 -26.88
N SER A 409 -31.84 -16.68 -26.07
CA SER A 409 -31.37 -16.27 -24.76
C SER A 409 -31.27 -17.46 -23.81
N ARG A 410 -30.19 -17.52 -23.01
CA ARG A 410 -30.01 -18.51 -21.94
C ARG A 410 -30.49 -18.01 -20.58
N ALA A 411 -30.58 -16.69 -20.42
CA ALA A 411 -30.92 -16.02 -19.17
C ALA A 411 -32.08 -15.02 -19.38
N ALA A 412 -32.70 -14.62 -18.27
CA ALA A 412 -33.60 -13.48 -18.26
C ALA A 412 -32.79 -12.19 -18.09
N GLY A 413 -33.19 -11.12 -18.78
CA GLY A 413 -32.54 -9.82 -18.61
C GLY A 413 -32.87 -8.82 -19.72
N THR A 414 -32.12 -7.73 -19.76
CA THR A 414 -32.22 -6.71 -20.81
C THR A 414 -31.25 -7.05 -21.94
N PHE A 415 -31.75 -7.11 -23.17
CA PHE A 415 -30.96 -7.41 -24.36
C PHE A 415 -30.20 -6.16 -24.83
N VAL A 416 -28.87 -6.18 -24.72
CA VAL A 416 -27.98 -5.08 -25.09
C VAL A 416 -27.06 -5.53 -26.21
N VAL A 417 -27.16 -4.85 -27.34
CA VAL A 417 -26.33 -5.09 -28.54
C VAL A 417 -25.21 -4.05 -28.57
N ALA A 418 -23.96 -4.49 -28.78
CA ALA A 418 -22.79 -3.61 -28.72
C ALA A 418 -22.76 -2.55 -29.85
N VAL A 419 -23.21 -2.92 -31.06
CA VAL A 419 -23.35 -2.02 -32.22
C VAL A 419 -24.58 -2.46 -33.03
N PRO A 420 -25.78 -1.88 -32.82
CA PRO A 420 -27.00 -2.33 -33.48
C PRO A 420 -27.00 -2.18 -35.01
N ASP A 421 -26.38 -1.10 -35.50
CA ASP A 421 -26.58 -0.62 -36.87
C ASP A 421 -25.72 -1.34 -37.93
N ASP A 422 -24.67 -2.06 -37.52
CA ASP A 422 -23.70 -2.72 -38.42
C ASP A 422 -23.86 -4.26 -38.49
N LEU A 423 -24.92 -4.81 -37.89
CA LEU A 423 -25.07 -6.27 -37.76
C LEU A 423 -25.81 -6.95 -38.91
N PRO A 424 -26.91 -6.41 -39.49
CA PRO A 424 -27.63 -7.10 -40.57
C PRO A 424 -26.73 -7.35 -41.79
N GLY A 425 -26.67 -8.60 -42.25
CA GLY A 425 -25.82 -9.00 -43.38
C GLY A 425 -24.35 -9.27 -43.04
N ARG A 426 -23.91 -9.06 -41.80
CA ARG A 426 -22.54 -9.37 -41.37
C ARG A 426 -22.33 -10.88 -41.20
N PHE A 427 -21.20 -11.38 -41.70
CA PHE A 427 -20.76 -12.75 -41.44
C PHE A 427 -20.18 -12.86 -40.03
N VAL A 428 -20.64 -13.85 -39.26
CA VAL A 428 -20.16 -14.14 -37.90
C VAL A 428 -19.66 -15.57 -37.81
N ARG A 429 -18.63 -15.78 -36.96
CA ARG A 429 -18.04 -17.10 -36.73
C ARG A 429 -18.64 -17.76 -35.49
N GLN A 430 -18.60 -19.09 -35.45
CA GLN A 430 -18.98 -19.84 -34.25
C GLN A 430 -18.20 -19.35 -33.02
N GLY A 431 -18.92 -19.06 -31.92
CA GLY A 431 -18.35 -18.58 -30.66
C GLY A 431 -18.15 -17.06 -30.57
N GLU A 432 -18.36 -16.32 -31.66
CA GLU A 432 -18.27 -14.86 -31.68
C GLU A 432 -19.36 -14.22 -30.81
N LEU A 433 -18.99 -13.18 -30.05
CA LEU A 433 -19.89 -12.45 -29.15
C LEU A 433 -20.74 -11.45 -29.95
N LEU A 434 -22.07 -11.55 -29.85
CA LEU A 434 -23.02 -10.71 -30.58
C LEU A 434 -23.71 -9.67 -29.69
N ALA A 435 -24.07 -10.07 -28.47
CA ALA A 435 -24.82 -9.24 -27.53
C ALA A 435 -24.64 -9.71 -26.09
N HIS A 436 -25.20 -8.94 -25.16
CA HIS A 436 -25.31 -9.29 -23.75
C HIS A 436 -26.78 -9.29 -23.31
N VAL A 437 -27.16 -10.22 -22.44
CA VAL A 437 -28.44 -10.22 -21.73
C VAL A 437 -28.14 -10.02 -20.26
N VAL A 438 -28.35 -8.80 -19.76
CA VAL A 438 -27.93 -8.40 -18.41
C VAL A 438 -29.16 -8.01 -17.59
N GLU A 439 -29.30 -8.56 -16.40
CA GLU A 439 -30.30 -8.09 -15.44
C GLU A 439 -29.78 -6.81 -14.78
N LEU A 440 -30.35 -5.65 -15.16
CA LEU A 440 -29.91 -4.35 -14.62
C LEU A 440 -30.30 -4.15 -13.14
N GLY A 441 -31.16 -5.03 -12.60
CA GLY A 441 -31.60 -4.98 -11.20
C GLY A 441 -30.65 -5.65 -10.22
N THR A 442 -29.72 -6.48 -10.68
CA THR A 442 -28.74 -7.17 -9.83
C THR A 442 -27.34 -7.01 -10.40
N ILE A 443 -26.45 -6.42 -9.60
CA ILE A 443 -25.06 -6.22 -10.02
C ILE A 443 -24.18 -7.10 -9.16
N THR A 444 -23.44 -7.98 -9.83
CA THR A 444 -22.47 -8.85 -9.17
C THR A 444 -21.09 -8.25 -9.24
N VAL A 445 -20.40 -8.22 -8.11
CA VAL A 445 -18.98 -7.91 -8.01
C VAL A 445 -18.25 -9.19 -7.67
N ARG A 446 -17.33 -9.60 -8.53
CA ARG A 446 -16.42 -10.71 -8.26
C ARG A 446 -15.23 -10.19 -7.48
N ALA A 447 -15.22 -10.44 -6.18
CA ALA A 447 -14.16 -10.09 -5.25
C ALA A 447 -13.09 -11.19 -5.21
N VAL A 448 -11.84 -10.78 -5.15
CA VAL A 448 -10.67 -11.63 -4.98
C VAL A 448 -10.19 -11.51 -3.53
N VAL A 449 -10.36 -12.58 -2.77
CA VAL A 449 -9.98 -12.66 -1.34
C VAL A 449 -8.75 -13.54 -1.19
N LEU A 450 -7.70 -13.03 -0.55
CA LEU A 450 -6.47 -13.79 -0.34
C LEU A 450 -6.71 -15.02 0.54
N GLN A 451 -5.90 -16.05 0.35
CA GLN A 451 -5.97 -17.28 1.16
C GLN A 451 -5.81 -17.02 2.67
N THR A 452 -5.14 -15.94 3.07
CA THR A 452 -5.01 -15.55 4.49
C THR A 452 -6.35 -15.15 5.11
N ASP A 453 -7.21 -14.48 4.34
CA ASP A 453 -8.44 -13.87 4.85
C ASP A 453 -9.68 -14.75 4.64
N ILE A 454 -9.59 -15.79 3.80
CA ILE A 454 -10.76 -16.57 3.38
C ILE A 454 -11.49 -17.23 4.54
N ASP A 455 -10.80 -17.82 5.53
CA ASP A 455 -11.45 -18.47 6.67
C ASP A 455 -12.24 -17.46 7.52
N LEU A 456 -11.72 -16.24 7.63
CA LEU A 456 -12.38 -15.16 8.35
C LEU A 456 -13.62 -14.68 7.58
N VAL A 457 -13.48 -14.47 6.26
CA VAL A 457 -14.59 -14.09 5.38
C VAL A 457 -15.71 -15.13 5.39
N LEU A 458 -15.37 -16.42 5.41
CA LEU A 458 -16.37 -17.49 5.39
C LEU A 458 -17.11 -17.66 6.72
N ARG A 459 -16.43 -17.48 7.85
CA ARG A 459 -16.99 -17.83 9.18
C ARG A 459 -17.50 -16.65 9.99
N ARG A 460 -17.02 -15.43 9.73
CA ARG A 460 -17.26 -14.28 10.61
C ARG A 460 -17.84 -13.05 9.93
N THR A 461 -17.97 -13.04 8.60
CA THR A 461 -18.61 -11.92 7.90
C THR A 461 -20.05 -11.73 8.40
N ARG A 462 -20.35 -10.53 8.88
CA ARG A 462 -21.69 -10.09 9.29
C ARG A 462 -22.37 -9.26 8.22
N SER A 463 -21.62 -8.38 7.57
CA SER A 463 -22.09 -7.53 6.48
C SER A 463 -20.98 -7.32 5.46
N VAL A 464 -21.39 -7.08 4.21
CA VAL A 464 -20.48 -6.74 3.12
C VAL A 464 -20.87 -5.38 2.59
N ASP A 465 -19.88 -4.50 2.47
CA ASP A 465 -20.04 -3.20 1.83
C ASP A 465 -19.16 -3.14 0.59
N VAL A 466 -19.68 -2.54 -0.47
CA VAL A 466 -18.96 -2.39 -1.72
C VAL A 466 -18.90 -0.93 -2.11
N ARG A 467 -17.72 -0.48 -2.54
CA ARG A 467 -17.50 0.84 -3.12
C ARG A 467 -16.99 0.69 -4.54
N LEU A 468 -17.71 1.22 -5.51
CA LEU A 468 -17.26 1.24 -6.90
C LEU A 468 -16.14 2.27 -7.07
N ALA A 469 -15.13 1.98 -7.89
CA ALA A 469 -14.01 2.91 -8.12
C ALA A 469 -14.46 4.26 -8.69
N GLU A 470 -15.58 4.30 -9.41
CA GLU A 470 -16.19 5.52 -9.94
C GLU A 470 -16.90 6.36 -8.86
N ARG A 471 -17.22 5.76 -7.71
CA ARG A 471 -17.99 6.38 -6.62
C ARG A 471 -17.46 5.96 -5.25
N LEU A 472 -16.22 6.35 -4.96
CA LEU A 472 -15.56 6.02 -3.69
C LEU A 472 -16.27 6.60 -2.44
N ALA A 473 -17.07 7.65 -2.61
CA ALA A 473 -17.82 8.29 -1.52
C ALA A 473 -19.06 7.49 -1.10
N GLU A 474 -19.61 6.64 -1.98
CA GLU A 474 -20.85 5.92 -1.76
C GLU A 474 -20.55 4.47 -1.37
N SER A 475 -21.06 4.04 -0.21
CA SER A 475 -20.95 2.65 0.27
C SER A 475 -22.27 1.95 0.00
N ILE A 476 -22.23 0.88 -0.80
CA ILE A 476 -23.42 0.12 -1.18
C ILE A 476 -23.42 -1.20 -0.40
N PRO A 477 -24.48 -1.49 0.38
CA PRO A 477 -24.58 -2.78 1.06
C PRO A 477 -24.69 -3.91 0.04
N ALA A 478 -24.09 -5.04 0.34
CA ALA A 478 -24.02 -6.18 -0.56
C ALA A 478 -24.13 -7.51 0.20
N GLY A 479 -24.60 -8.55 -0.49
CA GLY A 479 -24.73 -9.90 0.04
C GLY A 479 -23.79 -10.87 -0.68
N ILE A 480 -23.27 -11.87 0.03
CA ILE A 480 -22.50 -12.94 -0.61
C ILE A 480 -23.48 -13.83 -1.40
N ALA A 481 -23.36 -13.85 -2.72
CA ALA A 481 -24.22 -14.64 -3.60
C ALA A 481 -23.62 -16.02 -3.89
N ARG A 482 -22.32 -16.08 -4.17
CA ARG A 482 -21.63 -17.34 -4.50
C ARG A 482 -20.17 -17.28 -4.07
N ILE A 483 -19.67 -18.42 -3.58
CA ILE A 483 -18.25 -18.63 -3.29
C ILE A 483 -17.75 -19.69 -4.27
N VAL A 484 -16.68 -19.41 -5.00
CA VAL A 484 -16.07 -20.38 -5.89
C VAL A 484 -15.23 -21.36 -5.06
N PRO A 485 -15.54 -22.67 -5.07
CA PRO A 485 -14.78 -23.65 -4.31
C PRO A 485 -13.42 -23.87 -4.99
N GLY A 486 -12.35 -23.42 -4.35
CA GLY A 486 -10.97 -23.66 -4.79
C GLY A 486 -10.14 -22.37 -4.91
N ALA A 487 -8.86 -22.48 -4.56
CA ALA A 487 -7.93 -21.38 -4.74
C ALA A 487 -7.48 -21.30 -6.20
N SER A 488 -7.52 -20.11 -6.78
CA SER A 488 -7.02 -19.80 -8.12
C SER A 488 -5.73 -18.97 -8.01
N GLU A 489 -4.89 -19.08 -9.03
CA GLU A 489 -3.75 -18.21 -9.26
C GLU A 489 -3.98 -17.29 -10.47
N ARG A 490 -5.11 -17.41 -11.17
CA ARG A 490 -5.37 -16.64 -12.41
C ARG A 490 -6.51 -15.67 -12.20
N LEU A 491 -6.19 -14.38 -12.22
CA LEU A 491 -7.12 -13.28 -11.94
C LEU A 491 -8.29 -13.26 -12.94
N PRO A 492 -9.52 -12.98 -12.48
CA PRO A 492 -10.68 -12.86 -13.36
C PRO A 492 -10.57 -11.65 -14.31
N ASN A 493 -9.82 -10.62 -13.91
CA ASN A 493 -9.59 -9.43 -14.71
C ASN A 493 -8.22 -8.81 -14.38
N ALA A 494 -7.49 -8.38 -15.40
CA ALA A 494 -6.18 -7.73 -15.27
C ALA A 494 -6.21 -6.44 -14.43
N ALA A 495 -7.38 -5.77 -14.33
CA ALA A 495 -7.56 -4.57 -13.51
C ALA A 495 -7.31 -4.78 -12.00
N LEU A 496 -7.35 -6.04 -11.53
CA LEU A 496 -7.06 -6.41 -10.14
C LEU A 496 -5.58 -6.60 -9.84
N GLY A 497 -4.75 -6.73 -10.88
CA GLY A 497 -3.32 -6.90 -10.72
C GLY A 497 -2.58 -5.57 -10.55
N SER A 498 -1.36 -5.64 -10.01
CA SER A 498 -0.51 -4.48 -9.73
C SER A 498 -0.22 -3.60 -10.94
N GLU A 499 -0.11 -4.18 -12.14
CA GLU A 499 0.03 -3.44 -13.40
C GLU A 499 -1.27 -2.77 -13.86
N GLY A 500 -2.43 -3.35 -13.53
CA GLY A 500 -3.76 -2.78 -13.77
C GLY A 500 -4.20 -1.76 -12.70
N GLY A 501 -3.31 -1.46 -11.75
CA GLY A 501 -3.52 -0.55 -10.63
C GLY A 501 -4.19 -1.18 -9.40
N GLY A 502 -4.44 -2.49 -9.40
CA GLY A 502 -4.93 -3.24 -8.23
C GLY A 502 -3.80 -3.63 -7.27
N ARG A 503 -4.14 -4.32 -6.18
CA ARG A 503 -3.19 -4.70 -5.11
C ARG A 503 -2.57 -6.09 -5.29
N ILE A 504 -3.07 -6.92 -6.22
CA ILE A 504 -2.58 -8.29 -6.38
C ILE A 504 -1.30 -8.32 -7.21
N THR A 505 -0.21 -8.84 -6.64
CA THR A 505 1.07 -8.98 -7.33
C THR A 505 0.99 -10.05 -8.43
N ILE A 506 1.27 -9.65 -9.67
CA ILE A 506 1.32 -10.53 -10.85
C ILE A 506 2.71 -11.18 -10.95
N ASP A 507 2.78 -12.44 -11.41
CA ASP A 507 4.03 -13.09 -11.77
C ASP A 507 4.62 -12.44 -13.04
N PRO A 508 5.84 -11.84 -12.98
CA PRO A 508 6.47 -11.19 -14.13
C PRO A 508 6.79 -12.14 -15.29
N ARG A 509 6.70 -13.46 -15.10
CA ARG A 509 6.91 -14.47 -16.14
C ARG A 509 5.68 -14.69 -17.02
N ASP A 510 4.49 -14.26 -16.57
CA ASP A 510 3.25 -14.43 -17.33
C ASP A 510 3.07 -13.33 -18.39
N ARG A 511 3.07 -13.75 -19.66
CA ARG A 511 2.85 -12.84 -20.81
C ARG A 511 1.44 -12.25 -20.84
N GLN A 512 0.45 -12.93 -20.26
CA GLN A 512 -0.94 -12.46 -20.24
C GLN A 512 -1.24 -11.55 -19.04
N ARG A 513 -0.30 -11.42 -18.08
CA ARG A 513 -0.39 -10.52 -16.92
C ARG A 513 -1.64 -10.76 -16.05
N VAL A 514 -2.04 -12.02 -15.92
CA VAL A 514 -3.20 -12.42 -15.13
C VAL A 514 -2.85 -13.47 -14.07
N ALA A 515 -1.68 -14.10 -14.13
CA ALA A 515 -1.20 -14.99 -13.09
C ALA A 515 -0.74 -14.20 -11.85
N ALA A 516 -1.38 -14.40 -10.71
CA ALA A 516 -0.99 -13.88 -9.42
C ALA A 516 0.08 -14.76 -8.77
N VAL A 517 1.00 -14.13 -8.02
CA VAL A 517 2.01 -14.84 -7.22
C VAL A 517 1.38 -15.56 -6.01
N GLN A 518 0.23 -15.05 -5.55
CA GLN A 518 -0.47 -15.54 -4.37
C GLN A 518 -1.77 -16.22 -4.78
N LYS A 519 -2.12 -17.29 -4.06
CA LYS A 519 -3.41 -17.97 -4.19
C LYS A 519 -4.52 -17.13 -3.57
N PHE A 520 -5.65 -17.08 -4.27
CA PHE A 520 -6.84 -16.35 -3.82
C PHE A 520 -8.11 -17.14 -4.12
N PHE A 521 -9.19 -16.75 -3.47
CA PHE A 521 -10.53 -17.28 -3.70
C PHE A 521 -11.41 -16.20 -4.31
N GLU A 522 -12.29 -16.62 -5.22
CA GLU A 522 -13.26 -15.75 -5.87
C GLU A 522 -14.59 -15.82 -5.13
N ILE A 523 -15.11 -14.66 -4.74
CA ILE A 523 -16.39 -14.51 -4.08
C ILE A 523 -17.24 -13.53 -4.88
N ASP A 524 -18.38 -13.99 -5.36
CA ASP A 524 -19.38 -13.18 -6.04
C ASP A 524 -20.30 -12.54 -4.98
N VAL A 525 -20.29 -11.21 -4.96
CA VAL A 525 -21.08 -10.39 -4.03
C VAL A 525 -22.10 -9.59 -4.83
N GLU A 526 -23.37 -9.65 -4.44
CA GLU A 526 -24.48 -9.01 -5.13
C GLU A 526 -24.86 -7.71 -4.41
N LEU A 527 -24.86 -6.60 -5.16
CA LEU A 527 -25.15 -5.26 -4.65
C LEU A 527 -26.65 -5.09 -4.38
N GLN A 528 -26.99 -4.55 -3.21
CA GLN A 528 -28.38 -4.24 -2.85
C GLN A 528 -28.70 -2.79 -3.25
N GLY A 529 -29.31 -2.62 -4.43
CA GLY A 529 -29.73 -1.31 -4.96
C GLY A 529 -29.62 -1.24 -6.49
N GLN A 530 -30.12 -0.15 -7.10
CA GLN A 530 -30.05 0.07 -8.55
C GLN A 530 -29.05 1.19 -8.92
N PRO A 531 -27.76 0.88 -9.11
CA PRO A 531 -26.83 1.82 -9.72
C PRO A 531 -27.26 2.13 -11.17
N ARG A 532 -27.54 3.40 -11.45
CA ARG A 532 -27.93 3.87 -12.81
C ARG A 532 -26.81 3.80 -13.84
N LEU A 533 -25.56 3.55 -13.43
CA LEU A 533 -24.38 3.50 -14.28
C LEU A 533 -23.61 2.21 -13.95
N LEU A 534 -23.35 1.42 -14.98
CA LEU A 534 -22.68 0.12 -14.94
C LEU A 534 -21.44 0.19 -15.83
N ASN A 535 -20.26 0.19 -15.21
CA ASN A 535 -19.01 -0.01 -15.93
C ASN A 535 -18.55 -1.45 -15.73
N VAL A 536 -18.83 -2.29 -16.73
CA VAL A 536 -18.48 -3.71 -16.73
C VAL A 536 -16.96 -3.85 -16.72
N GLY A 537 -16.43 -4.66 -15.79
CA GLY A 537 -14.99 -4.75 -15.57
C GLY A 537 -14.39 -3.58 -14.79
N GLY A 538 -15.21 -2.61 -14.40
CA GLY A 538 -14.83 -1.55 -13.47
C GLY A 538 -14.44 -2.14 -12.10
N ARG A 539 -13.44 -1.52 -11.46
CA ARG A 539 -12.95 -1.97 -10.15
C ARG A 539 -13.93 -1.62 -9.04
N ALA A 540 -13.96 -2.46 -8.02
CA ALA A 540 -14.74 -2.30 -6.81
C ALA A 540 -13.89 -2.68 -5.59
N TYR A 541 -14.11 -1.99 -4.49
CA TYR A 541 -13.51 -2.28 -3.19
C TYR A 541 -14.57 -2.93 -2.32
N VAL A 542 -14.29 -4.13 -1.84
CA VAL A 542 -15.21 -4.93 -1.05
C VAL A 542 -14.68 -5.01 0.37
N ARG A 543 -15.52 -4.62 1.33
CA ARG A 543 -15.22 -4.66 2.76
C ARG A 543 -16.10 -5.71 3.41
N PHE A 544 -15.46 -6.72 4.01
CA PHE A 544 -16.11 -7.72 4.84
C PHE A 544 -15.98 -7.28 6.31
N ASP A 545 -17.11 -7.01 6.96
CA ASP A 545 -17.16 -6.64 8.38
C ASP A 545 -17.33 -7.91 9.23
N HIS A 546 -16.37 -8.17 10.12
CA HIS A 546 -16.36 -9.33 11.02
C HIS A 546 -16.87 -9.00 12.42
N GLY A 547 -17.38 -7.77 12.61
CA GLY A 547 -17.81 -7.20 13.86
C GLY A 547 -16.66 -6.58 14.65
N TRP A 548 -16.69 -6.81 15.95
CA TRP A 548 -15.74 -6.19 16.88
C TRP A 548 -14.96 -7.25 17.63
N ALA A 549 -13.63 -7.10 17.66
CA ALA A 549 -12.74 -7.99 18.39
C ALA A 549 -11.63 -7.18 19.07
N PRO A 550 -11.17 -7.55 20.26
CA PRO A 550 -10.01 -6.90 20.88
C PRO A 550 -8.76 -7.03 20.01
N LEU A 551 -7.88 -6.02 20.04
CA LEU A 551 -6.67 -5.99 19.22
C LEU A 551 -5.76 -7.20 19.46
N ALA A 552 -5.67 -7.68 20.70
CA ALA A 552 -4.91 -8.88 21.04
C ALA A 552 -5.40 -10.13 20.27
N VAL A 553 -6.71 -10.27 20.09
CA VAL A 553 -7.31 -11.38 19.34
C VAL A 553 -7.08 -11.21 17.84
N GLN A 554 -7.20 -9.99 17.32
CA GLN A 554 -6.92 -9.69 15.91
C GLN A 554 -5.47 -10.03 15.56
N TRP A 555 -4.50 -9.54 16.34
CA TRP A 555 -3.07 -9.83 16.12
C TRP A 555 -2.72 -11.31 16.26
N TYR A 556 -3.31 -12.00 17.24
CA TYR A 556 -3.09 -13.44 17.37
C TYR A 556 -3.56 -14.20 16.13
N GLN A 557 -4.70 -13.82 15.55
CA GLN A 557 -5.20 -14.45 14.33
C GLN A 557 -4.31 -14.16 13.12
N GLU A 558 -3.89 -12.92 12.92
CA GLU A 558 -2.97 -12.55 11.83
C GLU A 558 -1.64 -13.30 11.94
N VAL A 559 -1.02 -13.32 13.13
CA VAL A 559 0.25 -14.02 13.37
C VAL A 559 0.09 -15.53 13.16
N ARG A 560 -1.01 -16.12 13.64
CA ARG A 560 -1.31 -17.54 13.43
C ARG A 560 -1.47 -17.86 11.95
N GLN A 561 -2.20 -17.03 11.18
CA GLN A 561 -2.39 -17.22 9.74
C GLN A 561 -1.08 -17.06 8.97
N LEU A 562 -0.25 -16.07 9.32
CA LEU A 562 1.08 -15.88 8.75
C LEU A 562 1.95 -17.11 8.99
N PHE A 563 1.91 -17.68 10.20
CA PHE A 563 2.61 -18.91 10.54
C PHE A 563 2.12 -20.09 9.69
N LEU A 564 0.80 -20.34 9.65
CA LEU A 564 0.22 -21.44 8.86
C LEU A 564 0.55 -21.31 7.35
N SER A 565 0.48 -20.10 6.79
CA SER A 565 0.84 -19.86 5.38
C SER A 565 2.31 -20.13 5.06
N ARG A 566 3.21 -19.90 6.03
CA ARG A 566 4.66 -20.11 5.86
C ARG A 566 5.04 -21.58 6.00
N PHE A 567 4.29 -22.34 6.79
CA PHE A 567 4.59 -23.74 7.10
C PHE A 567 3.74 -24.74 6.33
N ASN A 568 2.80 -24.31 5.46
CA ASN A 568 1.94 -25.17 4.64
C ASN A 568 1.16 -26.21 5.48
N VAL A 569 0.74 -25.82 6.70
CA VAL A 569 -0.10 -26.64 7.61
C VAL A 569 -1.49 -26.04 7.73
#